data_AF-A0A959NQ34-F1
#
_entry.id   AF-A0A959NQ34-F1
#
_cell.length_a   1.000
_cell.length_b   1.000
_cell.length_c   1.000
_cell.angle_alpha   90.00
_cell.angle_beta   90.00
_cell.angle_gamma   90.00
#
_symmetry.space_group_name_H-M   'P 1'
#
loop_
_entity.id
_entity.type
_entity.pdbx_description
1 polymer ?
#
loop_
_entity_poly.entity_id
_entity_poly.type
_entity_poly.pdbx_seq_one_letter_code
_entity_poly.pdbx_strand_id
1 'polypeptide(L)'
;MKKQLLIVSSVLVLIILSSCSNYTEEEKEYINTIEQRREVMDEWMRDNADSPFNYKGKIPFNGLNYFDVDPNFVFESKITEYDDKVDIPIFGTKGEERAALRFGYLSFNKDGKDYKLNLYANMGQDSSVYYSIWFTDKTTAKQSYGVGRY
;
A
#
# COMPACT_ATOMS: atom_id res chain seq x y z
N MET A 1 -14.36 -11.03 -44.28
CA MET A 1 -14.50 -10.19 -43.07
C MET A 1 -14.97 -11.00 -41.85
N LYS A 2 -16.10 -11.73 -41.87
CA LYS A 2 -16.59 -12.52 -40.71
C LYS A 2 -15.61 -13.58 -40.17
N LYS A 3 -14.88 -14.29 -41.02
CA LYS A 3 -13.85 -15.27 -40.60
C LYS A 3 -12.64 -14.63 -39.91
N GLN A 4 -12.18 -13.45 -40.35
CA GLN A 4 -11.10 -12.72 -39.69
C GLN A 4 -11.55 -12.13 -38.35
N LEU A 5 -12.80 -11.67 -38.24
CA LEU A 5 -13.38 -11.20 -36.99
C LEU A 5 -13.54 -12.33 -35.94
N LEU A 6 -13.90 -13.54 -36.38
CA LEU A 6 -13.96 -14.73 -35.52
C LEU A 6 -12.56 -15.16 -35.04
N ILE A 7 -11.55 -15.15 -35.90
CA ILE A 7 -10.16 -15.50 -35.53
C ILE A 7 -9.58 -14.47 -34.54
N VAL A 8 -9.81 -13.17 -34.77
CA VAL A 8 -9.37 -12.11 -33.83
C VAL A 8 -10.08 -12.25 -32.49
N SER A 9 -11.39 -12.56 -32.48
CA SER A 9 -12.14 -12.81 -31.24
C SER A 9 -11.62 -14.04 -30.48
N SER A 10 -11.34 -15.15 -31.18
CA SER A 10 -10.78 -16.34 -30.55
C SER A 10 -9.35 -16.15 -30.01
N VAL A 11 -8.50 -15.39 -30.71
CA VAL A 11 -7.15 -15.04 -30.24
C VAL A 11 -7.22 -14.08 -29.04
N LEU A 12 -8.16 -13.13 -29.02
CA LEU A 12 -8.37 -12.22 -27.89
C LEU A 12 -8.83 -12.99 -26.65
N VAL A 13 -9.75 -13.96 -26.80
CA VAL A 13 -10.19 -14.85 -25.71
C VAL A 13 -9.04 -15.74 -25.20
N LEU A 14 -8.17 -16.24 -26.09
CA LEU A 14 -6.98 -17.01 -25.69
C LEU A 14 -5.92 -16.17 -24.96
N ILE A 15 -5.71 -14.92 -25.36
CA ILE A 15 -4.79 -14.00 -24.68
C ILE A 15 -5.32 -13.61 -23.29
N ILE A 16 -6.64 -13.45 -23.15
CA ILE A 16 -7.30 -13.21 -21.84
C ILE A 16 -7.18 -14.43 -20.93
N LEU A 17 -7.26 -15.66 -21.47
CA LEU A 17 -7.12 -16.90 -20.70
C LEU A 17 -5.67 -17.28 -20.37
N SER A 18 -4.66 -16.69 -21.03
CA SER A 18 -3.25 -16.92 -20.74
C SER A 18 -2.65 -16.01 -19.66
N SER A 19 -3.45 -15.12 -19.05
CA SER A 19 -3.00 -14.31 -17.91
C SER A 19 -3.28 -15.00 -16.55
N CYS A 20 -3.28 -16.33 -16.50
CA CYS A 20 -3.10 -17.02 -15.22
C CYS A 20 -1.64 -16.83 -14.80
N SER A 21 -1.39 -15.80 -14.01
CA SER A 21 -0.16 -15.68 -13.24
C SER A 21 0.02 -16.96 -12.42
N ASN A 22 1.02 -17.77 -12.77
CA ASN A 22 1.36 -18.97 -12.02
C ASN A 22 2.09 -18.57 -10.74
N TYR A 23 1.33 -18.16 -9.72
CA TYR A 23 1.86 -17.91 -8.39
C TYR A 23 2.31 -19.21 -7.73
N THR A 24 3.40 -19.13 -6.97
CA THR A 24 3.83 -20.17 -6.02
C THR A 24 2.80 -20.35 -4.90
N GLU A 25 2.86 -21.45 -4.16
CA GLU A 25 1.95 -21.67 -3.02
C GLU A 25 2.12 -20.62 -1.92
N GLU A 26 3.35 -20.16 -1.68
CA GLU A 26 3.64 -19.08 -0.73
C GLU A 26 3.01 -17.76 -1.18
N GLU A 27 3.14 -17.41 -2.46
CA GLU A 27 2.51 -16.21 -3.02
C GLU A 27 0.98 -16.29 -2.97
N LYS A 28 0.39 -17.45 -3.23
CA LYS A 28 -1.07 -17.65 -3.09
C LYS A 28 -1.54 -17.45 -1.66
N GLU A 29 -0.81 -18.00 -0.69
CA GLU A 29 -1.13 -17.83 0.72
C GLU A 29 -0.99 -16.35 1.15
N TYR A 30 0.04 -15.67 0.67
CA TYR A 30 0.20 -14.23 0.88
C TYR A 30 -0.97 -13.43 0.30
N ILE A 31 -1.35 -13.71 -0.96
CA ILE A 31 -2.49 -13.06 -1.62
C ILE A 31 -3.77 -13.24 -0.81
N ASN A 32 -4.10 -14.50 -0.48
CA ASN A 32 -5.28 -14.83 0.30
C ASN A 32 -5.29 -14.14 1.68
N THR A 33 -4.14 -14.10 2.37
CA THR A 33 -4.00 -13.39 3.66
C THR A 33 -4.31 -11.89 3.52
N ILE A 34 -3.82 -11.25 2.48
CA ILE A 34 -4.07 -9.82 2.23
C ILE A 34 -5.53 -9.57 1.86
N GLU A 35 -6.12 -10.41 1.02
CA GLU A 35 -7.54 -10.32 0.62
C GLU A 35 -8.47 -10.47 1.82
N GLN A 36 -8.28 -11.49 2.66
CA GLN A 36 -9.04 -11.68 3.90
C GLN A 36 -8.90 -10.47 4.85
N ARG A 37 -7.69 -9.92 4.99
CA ARG A 37 -7.47 -8.73 5.80
C ARG A 37 -8.22 -7.50 5.26
N ARG A 38 -8.29 -7.35 3.94
CA ARG A 38 -9.01 -6.25 3.29
C ARG A 38 -10.52 -6.41 3.45
N GLU A 39 -11.05 -7.63 3.37
CA GLU A 39 -12.45 -7.91 3.67
C GLU A 39 -12.80 -7.50 5.11
N VAL A 40 -12.03 -7.96 6.10
CA VAL A 40 -12.22 -7.59 7.51
C VAL A 40 -12.12 -6.08 7.72
N MET A 41 -11.17 -5.41 7.05
CA MET A 41 -11.04 -3.96 7.11
C MET A 41 -12.26 -3.24 6.52
N ASP A 42 -12.77 -3.71 5.38
CA ASP A 42 -13.95 -3.14 4.75
C ASP A 42 -15.22 -3.36 5.58
N GLU A 43 -15.36 -4.52 6.22
CA GLU A 43 -16.42 -4.77 7.21
C GLU A 43 -16.32 -3.81 8.39
N TRP A 44 -15.11 -3.65 8.95
CA TRP A 44 -14.88 -2.71 10.04
C TRP A 44 -15.22 -1.27 9.63
N MET A 45 -14.76 -0.82 8.45
CA MET A 45 -15.06 0.52 7.92
C MET A 45 -16.56 0.73 7.68
N ARG A 46 -17.29 -0.31 7.26
CA ARG A 46 -18.72 -0.24 7.00
C ARG A 46 -19.54 -0.19 8.29
N ASP A 47 -19.22 -1.06 9.25
CA ASP A 47 -20.14 -1.41 10.34
C ASP A 47 -19.68 -0.93 11.72
N ASN A 48 -18.38 -0.69 11.94
CA ASN A 48 -17.88 -0.29 13.25
C ASN A 48 -18.30 1.14 13.61
N ALA A 49 -18.69 1.38 14.86
CA ALA A 49 -19.13 2.69 15.34
C ALA A 49 -18.02 3.76 15.30
N ASP A 50 -16.76 3.36 15.50
CA ASP A 50 -15.59 4.25 15.49
C ASP A 50 -15.05 4.48 14.07
N SER A 51 -15.63 3.84 13.05
CA SER A 51 -15.28 4.08 11.66
C SER A 51 -15.51 5.55 11.27
N PRO A 52 -14.65 6.14 10.43
CA PRO A 52 -14.86 7.47 9.87
C PRO A 52 -16.21 7.62 9.14
N PHE A 53 -16.82 6.52 8.69
CA PHE A 53 -18.13 6.49 8.03
C PHE A 53 -19.32 6.45 8.99
N ASN A 54 -19.10 6.22 10.28
CA ASN A 54 -20.16 6.06 11.29
C ASN A 54 -20.04 7.02 12.48
N TYR A 55 -18.82 7.38 12.90
CA TYR A 55 -18.57 8.07 14.17
C TYR A 55 -19.19 9.47 14.31
N LYS A 56 -19.48 10.15 13.19
CA LYS A 56 -20.15 11.48 13.17
C LYS A 56 -21.47 11.46 12.41
N GLY A 57 -22.08 10.28 12.33
CA GLY A 57 -23.25 10.02 11.50
C GLY A 57 -22.90 9.07 10.36
N LYS A 58 -23.89 8.27 9.96
CA LYS A 58 -23.72 7.22 8.97
C LYS A 58 -23.66 7.82 7.56
N ILE A 59 -22.55 7.59 6.87
CA ILE A 59 -22.33 7.95 5.46
C ILE A 59 -22.26 6.66 4.64
N PRO A 60 -22.79 6.62 3.40
CA PRO A 60 -22.67 5.45 2.54
C PRO A 60 -21.21 5.01 2.35
N PHE A 61 -20.96 3.71 2.52
CA PHE A 61 -19.67 3.07 2.28
C PHE A 61 -19.77 2.12 1.09
N ASN A 62 -18.84 2.22 0.15
CA ASN A 62 -18.84 1.45 -1.10
C ASN A 62 -17.60 0.55 -1.25
N GLY A 63 -16.93 0.21 -0.14
CA GLY A 63 -15.64 -0.47 -0.17
C GLY A 63 -14.46 0.51 -0.23
N LEU A 64 -13.31 0.10 0.31
CA LEU A 64 -12.07 0.84 0.13
C LEU A 64 -11.45 0.50 -1.23
N ASN A 65 -10.73 1.46 -1.82
CA ASN A 65 -10.02 1.24 -3.07
C ASN A 65 -8.64 0.64 -2.78
N TYR A 66 -8.39 -0.55 -3.30
CA TYR A 66 -7.11 -1.24 -3.19
C TYR A 66 -6.47 -1.44 -4.56
N PHE A 67 -5.14 -1.52 -4.59
CA PHE A 67 -4.44 -2.15 -5.72
C PHE A 67 -4.56 -3.67 -5.59
N ASP A 68 -4.59 -4.37 -6.72
CA ASP A 68 -4.49 -5.84 -6.74
C ASP A 68 -3.26 -6.30 -5.95
N VAL A 69 -3.37 -7.45 -5.29
CA VAL A 69 -2.24 -7.98 -4.52
C VAL A 69 -1.19 -8.49 -5.51
N ASP A 70 0.00 -7.88 -5.47
CA ASP A 70 1.11 -8.22 -6.35
C ASP A 70 2.34 -8.59 -5.49
N PRO A 71 2.67 -9.89 -5.39
CA PRO A 71 3.86 -10.35 -4.68
C PRO A 71 5.18 -9.73 -5.17
N ASN A 72 5.24 -9.20 -6.40
CA ASN A 72 6.44 -8.52 -6.92
C ASN A 72 6.75 -7.19 -6.21
N PHE A 73 5.86 -6.72 -5.34
CA PHE A 73 6.08 -5.57 -4.45
C PHE A 73 6.40 -5.97 -3.01
N VAL A 74 6.65 -7.26 -2.75
CA VAL A 74 7.20 -7.74 -1.49
C VAL A 74 8.72 -7.74 -1.58
N PHE A 75 9.38 -7.05 -0.65
CA PHE A 75 10.83 -6.92 -0.62
C PHE A 75 11.37 -7.36 0.74
N GLU A 76 12.40 -8.19 0.73
CA GLU A 76 13.22 -8.43 1.92
C GLU A 76 14.27 -7.33 2.07
N SER A 77 14.36 -6.74 3.25
CA SER A 77 15.33 -5.70 3.57
C SER A 77 15.76 -5.80 5.02
N LYS A 78 16.88 -5.16 5.34
CA LYS A 78 17.35 -4.93 6.72
C LYS A 78 17.22 -3.45 7.06
N ILE A 79 16.93 -3.16 8.33
CA ILE A 79 16.99 -1.78 8.83
C ILE A 79 18.46 -1.38 8.91
N THR A 80 18.80 -0.26 8.28
CA THR A 80 20.09 0.40 8.44
C THR A 80 19.86 1.73 9.13
N GLU A 81 20.38 1.89 10.35
CA GLU A 81 20.30 3.15 11.07
C GLU A 81 21.18 4.23 10.42
N TYR A 82 20.75 5.48 10.51
CA TYR A 82 21.65 6.60 10.24
C TYR A 82 22.57 6.83 11.43
N ASP A 83 23.84 7.14 11.14
CA ASP A 83 24.82 7.55 12.15
C ASP A 83 24.41 8.88 12.79
N ASP A 84 23.98 9.84 11.95
CA ASP A 84 23.44 11.12 12.38
C ASP A 84 21.92 11.14 12.19
N LYS A 85 21.20 11.03 13.30
CA LYS A 85 19.73 11.01 13.33
C LYS A 85 19.23 12.42 13.58
N VAL A 86 18.45 12.93 12.64
CA VAL A 86 17.91 14.29 12.67
C VAL A 86 16.40 14.28 12.84
N ASP A 87 15.90 15.17 13.68
CA ASP A 87 14.47 15.45 13.74
C ASP A 87 14.03 16.19 12.49
N ILE A 88 12.96 15.70 11.87
CA ILE A 88 12.31 16.35 10.75
C ILE A 88 10.92 16.83 11.15
N PRO A 89 10.50 18.02 10.71
CA PRO A 89 9.15 18.49 10.92
C PRO A 89 8.20 17.70 10.02
N ILE A 90 7.12 17.19 10.60
CA ILE A 90 6.00 16.58 9.90
C ILE A 90 4.73 17.34 10.23
N PHE A 91 3.82 17.40 9.27
CA PHE A 91 2.55 18.10 9.42
C PHE A 91 1.41 17.11 9.38
N GLY A 92 0.58 17.15 10.43
CA GLY A 92 -0.70 16.45 10.42
C GLY A 92 -1.67 17.08 9.43
N THR A 93 -2.79 16.40 9.18
CA THR A 93 -3.81 16.87 8.23
C THR A 93 -4.48 18.18 8.65
N LYS A 94 -4.37 18.58 9.93
CA LYS A 94 -4.85 19.87 10.44
C LYS A 94 -3.76 20.94 10.51
N GLY A 95 -2.56 20.64 9.98
CA GLY A 95 -1.42 21.55 9.96
C GLY A 95 -0.63 21.58 11.26
N GLU A 96 -0.93 20.71 12.24
CA GLU A 96 -0.13 20.62 13.45
C GLU A 96 1.26 20.04 13.12
N GLU A 97 2.29 20.75 13.55
CA GLU A 97 3.67 20.31 13.40
C GLU A 97 4.04 19.33 14.52
N ARG A 98 4.72 18.25 14.15
CA ARG A 98 5.34 17.31 15.08
C ARG A 98 6.75 17.01 14.58
N ALA A 99 7.65 16.64 15.49
CA ALA A 99 8.96 16.13 15.12
C ALA A 99 8.90 14.61 14.94
N ALA A 100 9.54 14.11 13.90
CA ALA A 100 9.83 12.69 13.72
C ALA A 100 11.34 12.51 13.54
N LEU A 101 11.92 11.55 14.25
CA LEU A 101 13.36 11.27 14.13
C LEU A 101 13.59 10.45 12.86
N ARG A 102 14.40 10.95 11.93
CA ARG A 102 14.86 10.17 10.77
C ARG A 102 15.85 9.11 11.24
N PHE A 103 15.32 7.95 11.61
CA PHE A 103 16.03 6.91 12.33
C PHE A 103 16.98 6.10 11.44
N GLY A 104 16.52 5.73 10.25
CA GLY A 104 17.25 4.85 9.35
C GLY A 104 16.57 4.70 8.00
N TYR A 105 16.88 3.62 7.30
CA TYR A 105 16.27 3.28 6.03
C TYR A 105 16.24 1.78 5.75
N LEU A 106 15.31 1.39 4.87
CA LEU A 106 15.26 0.10 4.19
C LEU A 106 15.76 0.27 2.76
N SER A 107 16.46 -0.72 2.21
CA SER A 107 16.94 -0.72 0.82
C SER A 107 16.36 -1.90 0.07
N PHE A 108 15.95 -1.68 -1.17
CA PHE A 108 15.43 -2.75 -2.03
C PHE A 108 15.74 -2.43 -3.49
N ASN A 109 15.79 -3.47 -4.31
CA ASN A 109 15.94 -3.35 -5.76
C ASN A 109 14.59 -3.63 -6.43
N LYS A 110 14.22 -2.80 -7.40
CA LYS A 110 13.09 -3.09 -8.29
C LYS A 110 13.51 -2.78 -9.72
N ASP A 111 13.40 -3.78 -10.58
CA ASP A 111 13.70 -3.70 -12.02
C ASP A 111 15.12 -3.18 -12.29
N GLY A 112 16.10 -3.67 -11.50
CA GLY A 112 17.51 -3.30 -11.66
C GLY A 112 17.87 -1.92 -11.10
N LYS A 113 16.93 -1.24 -10.42
CA LYS A 113 17.17 0.03 -9.76
C LYS A 113 17.05 -0.10 -8.25
N ASP A 114 18.05 0.43 -7.55
CA ASP A 114 18.06 0.47 -6.09
C ASP A 114 17.26 1.67 -5.58
N TYR A 115 16.47 1.42 -4.54
CA TYR A 115 15.64 2.39 -3.85
C TYR A 115 15.92 2.34 -2.35
N LYS A 116 15.66 3.46 -1.68
CA LYS A 116 15.70 3.59 -0.22
C LYS A 116 14.40 4.17 0.30
N LEU A 117 13.85 3.58 1.34
CA LEU A 117 12.72 4.10 2.11
C LEU A 117 13.21 4.51 3.48
N ASN A 118 13.04 5.78 3.84
CA ASN A 118 13.37 6.24 5.18
C ASN A 118 12.42 5.59 6.20
N LEU A 119 12.98 5.22 7.33
CA LEU A 119 12.28 4.77 8.52
C LEU A 119 12.32 5.91 9.54
N TYR A 120 11.15 6.37 9.96
CA TYR A 120 10.99 7.45 10.92
C TYR A 120 10.54 6.88 12.27
N ALA A 121 11.19 7.29 13.35
CA ALA A 121 10.75 7.00 14.70
C ALA A 121 9.89 8.16 15.23
N ASN A 122 8.74 7.81 15.80
CA ASN A 122 7.74 8.73 16.30
C ASN A 122 7.40 8.42 17.75
N MET A 123 6.90 9.42 18.47
CA MET A 123 6.40 9.25 19.84
C MET A 123 4.87 9.19 19.85
N GLY A 124 4.32 8.09 20.37
CA GLY A 124 2.90 7.89 20.62
C GLY A 124 2.38 8.76 21.77
N GLN A 125 1.06 8.87 21.89
CA GLN A 125 0.44 9.62 23.00
C GLN A 125 0.73 9.00 24.37
N ASP A 126 0.98 7.70 24.41
CA ASP A 126 1.37 6.92 25.59
C ASP A 126 2.89 6.92 25.83
N SER A 127 3.64 7.77 25.12
CA SER A 127 5.12 7.80 25.11
C SER A 127 5.78 6.51 24.59
N SER A 128 5.05 5.68 23.85
CA SER A 128 5.64 4.55 23.12
C SER A 128 6.34 5.02 21.85
N VAL A 129 7.47 4.42 21.51
CA VAL A 129 8.12 4.66 20.22
C VAL A 129 7.50 3.75 19.17
N TYR A 130 7.06 4.33 18.06
CA TYR A 130 6.60 3.58 16.89
C TYR A 130 7.32 4.04 15.63
N TYR A 131 7.46 3.14 14.67
CA TYR A 131 8.14 3.42 13.41
C TYR A 131 7.14 3.61 12.28
N SER A 132 7.48 4.48 11.33
CA SER A 132 6.66 4.74 10.16
C SER A 132 7.51 4.86 8.91
N ILE A 133 6.95 4.40 7.80
CA ILE A 133 7.48 4.63 6.46
C ILE A 133 6.47 5.55 5.78
N TRP A 134 6.95 6.68 5.27
CA TRP A 134 6.14 7.59 4.47
C TRP A 134 6.82 7.79 3.15
N PHE A 135 6.05 7.58 2.08
CA PHE A 135 6.63 7.63 0.75
C PHE A 135 5.65 8.14 -0.30
N THR A 136 6.24 8.60 -1.39
CA THR A 136 5.56 8.95 -2.62
C THR A 136 6.16 8.16 -3.75
N ASP A 137 5.41 8.02 -4.83
CA ASP A 137 5.81 7.32 -6.02
C ASP A 137 5.04 7.85 -7.23
N LYS A 138 5.18 7.19 -8.38
CA LYS A 138 4.56 7.65 -9.63
C LYS A 138 3.02 7.61 -9.61
N THR A 139 2.42 6.86 -8.69
CA THR A 139 0.96 6.78 -8.49
C THR A 139 0.40 7.92 -7.63
N THR A 140 1.23 8.58 -6.82
CA THR A 140 0.80 9.64 -5.89
C THR A 140 0.11 10.77 -6.64
N ALA A 141 -1.04 11.22 -6.12
CA ALA A 141 -1.91 12.25 -6.72
C ALA A 141 -2.49 11.93 -8.11
N LYS A 142 -2.26 10.71 -8.63
CA LYS A 142 -2.78 10.26 -9.93
C LYS A 142 -3.75 9.09 -9.77
N GLN A 143 -3.31 8.07 -9.04
CA GLN A 143 -4.07 6.84 -8.76
C GLN A 143 -4.19 6.59 -7.26
N SER A 144 -3.25 7.11 -6.46
CA SER A 144 -3.27 7.03 -5.00
C SER A 144 -3.40 8.42 -4.37
N TYR A 145 -3.51 8.44 -3.04
CA TYR A 145 -3.72 9.66 -2.25
C TYR A 145 -2.70 10.76 -2.57
N GLY A 146 -3.16 12.02 -2.51
CA GLY A 146 -2.43 13.17 -3.05
C GLY A 146 -1.09 13.47 -2.39
N VAL A 147 -0.92 13.12 -1.11
CA VAL A 147 0.25 13.48 -0.30
C VAL A 147 1.26 12.34 -0.19
N GLY A 148 0.83 11.10 -0.47
CA GLY A 148 1.66 9.90 -0.32
C GLY A 148 0.93 8.77 0.39
N ARG A 149 1.70 7.76 0.80
CA ARG A 149 1.23 6.52 1.45
C ARG A 149 2.06 6.20 2.69
N TYR A 150 1.46 5.37 3.53
CA TYR A 150 2.01 4.80 4.77
C TYR A 150 2.38 3.33 4.56
#